data_AF-A0A7V6Q146-F1
#
_entry.id   AF-A0A7V6Q146-F1
#
_cell.length_a   1.000
_cell.length_b   1.000
_cell.length_c   1.000
_cell.angle_alpha   90.00
_cell.angle_beta   90.00
_cell.angle_gamma   90.00
#
_symmetry.space_group_name_H-M   'P 1'
#
loop_
_entity.id
_entity.type
_entity.pdbx_description
1 polymer ?
#
loop_
_entity_poly.entity_id
_entity_poly.type
_entity_poly.pdbx_seq_one_letter_code
_entity_poly.pdbx_strand_id
1 'polypeptide(L)'
;MLVIILFMAFFSSCTSKEHENFQELNSGSKLQRGNIIYSFYSALPRDSLKGKQIGIVDGDKKHKVFEVNGFSSDEWIIEYYDVIMSVYSLYKADTVTEIPDELK
;
A
#
# COMPACT_ATOMS: atom_id res chain seq x y z
N MET A 1 45.75 14.85 -14.49
CA MET A 1 44.98 14.94 -13.23
C MET A 1 44.10 16.16 -13.34
N LEU A 2 42.77 16.15 -13.23
CA LEU A 2 41.80 15.19 -12.71
C LEU A 2 40.57 15.33 -13.65
N VAL A 3 40.21 14.30 -14.41
CA VAL A 3 39.05 13.44 -14.12
C VAL A 3 37.74 14.24 -13.97
N ILE A 4 37.01 14.34 -15.08
CA ILE A 4 35.59 13.96 -15.17
C ILE A 4 34.72 14.50 -14.02
N ILE A 5 34.17 15.70 -14.17
CA ILE A 5 32.96 16.10 -13.45
C ILE A 5 31.77 15.57 -14.27
N LEU A 6 31.59 14.25 -14.24
CA LEU A 6 30.28 13.61 -14.43
C LEU A 6 29.53 13.85 -13.11
N PHE A 7 28.87 14.99 -12.99
CA PHE A 7 27.76 15.08 -12.05
C PHE A 7 26.50 14.76 -12.85
N MET A 8 26.20 13.47 -12.86
CA MET A 8 24.96 12.90 -13.34
C MET A 8 23.79 13.69 -12.75
N ALA A 9 23.12 14.46 -13.60
CA ALA A 9 21.78 14.95 -13.32
C ALA A 9 20.82 13.73 -13.34
N PHE A 10 20.82 12.95 -12.26
CA PHE A 10 19.80 11.94 -12.04
C PHE A 10 18.47 12.65 -11.73
N PHE A 11 17.59 12.59 -12.72
CA PHE A 11 16.14 12.47 -12.64
C PHE A 11 15.43 13.03 -11.40
N SER A 12 14.59 14.03 -11.65
CA SER A 12 13.24 14.02 -11.07
C SER A 12 12.28 14.45 -12.16
N SER A 13 11.97 13.51 -13.06
CA SER A 13 10.68 13.57 -13.76
C SER A 13 9.63 13.42 -12.68
N CYS A 14 9.22 14.57 -12.13
CA CYS A 14 8.10 14.69 -11.22
C CYS A 14 6.82 14.52 -12.04
N THR A 15 6.65 13.34 -12.63
CA THR A 15 5.33 12.88 -13.01
C THR A 15 4.59 12.74 -11.70
N SER A 16 3.56 13.56 -11.47
CA SER A 16 2.67 13.40 -10.33
C SER A 16 2.14 11.97 -10.35
N LYS A 17 2.78 11.05 -9.63
CA LYS A 17 2.29 9.69 -9.50
C LYS A 17 1.01 9.82 -8.69
N GLU A 18 -0.11 9.67 -9.40
CA GLU A 18 -1.46 9.78 -8.83
C GLU A 18 -1.66 8.80 -7.67
N HIS A 19 -0.89 7.71 -7.65
CA HIS A 19 -0.91 6.65 -6.64
C HIS A 19 0.52 6.20 -6.29
N GLU A 20 0.75 5.89 -5.02
CA GLU A 20 2.00 5.26 -4.57
C GLU A 20 2.10 3.82 -5.07
N ASN A 21 3.34 3.31 -5.20
CA ASN A 21 3.56 1.92 -5.57
C ASN A 21 3.95 1.10 -4.34
N PHE A 22 3.10 0.16 -3.98
CA PHE A 22 3.35 -0.87 -2.98
C PHE A 22 4.06 -2.06 -3.65
N GLN A 23 4.82 -2.82 -2.88
CA GLN A 23 5.45 -4.05 -3.34
C GLN A 23 4.77 -5.25 -2.70
N GLU A 24 4.45 -6.27 -3.50
CA GLU A 24 4.03 -7.56 -2.96
C GLU A 24 5.23 -8.32 -2.40
N LEU A 25 5.05 -8.90 -1.22
CA LEU A 25 6.03 -9.76 -0.57
C LEU A 25 5.39 -11.09 -0.17
N ASN A 26 6.23 -12.12 -0.02
CA ASN A 26 5.82 -13.45 0.47
C ASN A 26 4.60 -14.02 -0.27
N SER A 27 4.62 -13.97 -1.61
CA SER A 27 3.57 -14.53 -2.48
C SER A 27 2.17 -14.01 -2.16
N GLY A 28 2.02 -12.69 -1.99
CA GLY A 28 0.73 -12.04 -1.75
C GLY A 28 0.27 -11.99 -0.29
N SER A 29 1.05 -12.50 0.66
CA SER A 29 0.67 -12.46 2.08
C SER A 29 1.05 -11.16 2.79
N LYS A 30 1.92 -10.33 2.16
CA LYS A 30 2.40 -9.07 2.71
C LYS A 30 2.52 -7.99 1.64
N LEU A 31 2.36 -6.74 2.06
CA LEU A 31 2.60 -5.56 1.24
C LEU A 31 3.66 -4.67 1.89
N GLN A 32 4.44 -3.96 1.08
CA GLN A 32 5.44 -3.00 1.55
C GLN A 32 5.21 -1.62 0.94
N ARG A 33 5.22 -0.58 1.80
CA ARG A 33 5.28 0.84 1.41
C ARG A 33 6.47 1.50 2.11
N GLY A 34 7.51 1.84 1.35
CA GLY A 34 8.75 2.35 1.93
C GLY A 34 9.33 1.38 2.95
N ASN A 35 9.41 1.80 4.23
CA ASN A 35 9.89 0.98 5.34
C ASN A 35 8.78 0.26 6.13
N ILE A 36 7.51 0.46 5.76
CA ILE A 36 6.37 -0.14 6.45
C ILE A 36 6.02 -1.46 5.78
N ILE A 37 5.97 -2.53 6.57
CA ILE A 37 5.51 -3.85 6.15
C ILE A 37 4.12 -4.07 6.73
N TYR A 38 3.20 -4.47 5.87
CA TYR A 38 1.84 -4.82 6.23
C TYR A 38 1.64 -6.32 6.04
N SER A 39 1.01 -6.95 7.01
CA SER A 39 0.59 -8.35 6.95
C SER A 39 -0.92 -8.44 6.78
N PHE A 40 -1.37 -9.43 6.00
CA PHE A 40 -2.78 -9.76 5.92
C PHE A 40 -3.35 -10.00 7.32
N TYR A 41 -4.48 -9.35 7.63
CA TYR A 41 -5.15 -9.47 8.91
C TYR A 41 -6.48 -10.20 8.78
N SER A 42 -7.37 -9.73 7.90
CA SER A 42 -8.67 -10.36 7.68
C SER A 42 -9.25 -10.00 6.31
N ALA A 43 -10.29 -10.71 5.87
CA ALA A 43 -11.20 -10.13 4.89
C ALA A 43 -11.84 -8.87 5.49
N LEU A 44 -12.04 -7.83 4.69
CA LEU A 44 -12.64 -6.59 5.16
C LEU A 44 -14.09 -6.86 5.61
N PRO A 45 -14.46 -6.55 6.86
CA PRO A 45 -15.79 -6.88 7.36
C PRO A 45 -16.89 -6.02 6.72
N ARG A 46 -16.56 -4.78 6.30
CA ARG A 46 -17.54 -3.80 5.77
C ARG A 46 -16.90 -2.83 4.77
N ASP A 47 -17.51 -2.70 3.59
CA ASP A 47 -17.09 -1.74 2.56
C ASP A 47 -17.14 -0.27 3.01
N SER A 48 -17.93 0.07 4.03
CA SER A 48 -18.04 1.43 4.58
C SER A 48 -16.73 1.94 5.19
N LEU A 49 -15.82 1.05 5.56
CA LEU A 49 -14.51 1.41 6.10
C LEU A 49 -13.52 1.83 5.00
N LYS A 50 -13.82 1.59 3.72
CA LYS A 50 -12.94 1.95 2.62
C LYS A 50 -12.89 3.46 2.42
N GLY A 51 -11.68 4.01 2.46
CA GLY A 51 -11.39 5.40 2.17
C GLY A 51 -10.91 5.64 0.74
N LYS A 52 -10.08 6.67 0.58
CA LYS A 52 -9.50 7.06 -0.70
C LYS A 52 -8.50 6.00 -1.18
N GLN A 53 -8.38 5.84 -2.50
CA GLN A 53 -7.28 5.07 -3.09
C GLN A 53 -5.95 5.83 -2.87
N ILE A 54 -4.95 5.13 -2.34
CA ILE A 54 -3.61 5.69 -2.06
C ILE A 54 -2.51 5.02 -2.86
N GLY A 55 -2.76 3.81 -3.38
CA GLY A 55 -1.71 3.07 -4.06
C GLY A 55 -2.18 2.03 -5.06
N ILE A 56 -1.18 1.46 -5.71
CA ILE A 56 -1.26 0.25 -6.53
C ILE A 56 -0.14 -0.70 -6.12
N VAL A 57 -0.29 -2.01 -6.35
CA VAL A 57 0.74 -3.02 -6.05
C VAL A 57 1.50 -3.37 -7.33
N ASP A 58 2.84 -3.36 -7.25
CA ASP A 58 3.77 -3.76 -8.33
C ASP A 58 3.48 -3.15 -9.72
N GLY A 59 2.96 -1.92 -9.73
CA GLY A 59 2.62 -1.18 -10.94
C GLY A 59 1.31 -1.62 -11.61
N ASP A 60 0.58 -2.59 -11.04
CA ASP A 60 -0.68 -3.06 -11.57
C ASP A 60 -1.84 -2.15 -11.16
N LYS A 61 -2.44 -1.47 -12.14
CA LYS A 61 -3.58 -0.55 -11.94
C LYS A 61 -4.85 -1.24 -11.43
N LYS A 62 -4.98 -2.56 -11.59
CA LYS A 62 -6.09 -3.33 -11.04
C LYS A 62 -5.87 -3.68 -9.57
N HIS A 63 -4.62 -3.76 -9.13
CA HIS A 63 -4.27 -4.13 -7.77
C HIS A 63 -4.15 -2.88 -6.91
N LYS A 64 -5.28 -2.47 -6.32
CA LYS A 64 -5.45 -1.17 -5.68
C LYS A 64 -5.26 -1.27 -4.17
N VAL A 65 -4.74 -0.19 -3.58
CA VAL A 65 -4.61 -0.03 -2.13
C VAL A 65 -5.37 1.23 -1.69
N PHE A 66 -6.18 1.10 -0.65
CA PHE A 66 -7.04 2.15 -0.09
C PHE A 66 -6.72 2.41 1.38
N GLU A 67 -7.05 3.62 1.84
CA GLU A 67 -7.10 3.97 3.26
C GLU A 67 -8.23 3.23 3.98
N VAL A 68 -8.09 3.07 5.30
CA VAL A 68 -9.19 2.68 6.19
C VAL A 68 -9.70 3.94 6.88
N ASN A 69 -10.94 4.33 6.64
CA ASN A 69 -11.56 5.52 7.22
C ASN A 69 -11.47 5.47 8.75
N GLY A 70 -10.92 6.53 9.35
CA GLY A 70 -10.76 6.64 10.80
C GLY A 70 -9.44 6.08 11.35
N PHE A 71 -8.58 5.51 10.49
CA PHE A 71 -7.28 4.96 10.89
C PHE A 71 -6.14 5.54 10.04
N SER A 72 -4.93 5.56 10.61
CA SER A 72 -3.73 5.96 9.86
C SER A 72 -3.39 4.92 8.79
N SER A 73 -3.03 5.36 7.58
CA SER A 73 -2.52 4.46 6.54
C SER A 73 -1.16 3.86 6.88
N ASP A 74 -0.45 4.44 7.85
CA ASP A 74 0.79 3.86 8.39
C ASP A 74 0.51 2.64 9.27
N GLU A 75 -0.76 2.42 9.65
CA GLU A 75 -1.19 1.33 10.52
C GLU A 75 -2.11 0.33 9.80
N TRP A 76 -3.04 0.83 8.97
CA TRP A 76 -4.08 0.02 8.35
C TRP A 76 -4.30 0.41 6.90
N ILE A 77 -4.39 -0.59 6.02
CA ILE A 77 -4.70 -0.40 4.60
C ILE A 77 -5.67 -1.48 4.11
N ILE A 78 -6.35 -1.20 3.01
CA ILE A 78 -7.20 -2.15 2.32
C ILE A 78 -6.59 -2.48 0.96
N GLU A 79 -6.40 -3.76 0.70
CA GLU A 79 -6.04 -4.28 -0.62
C GLU A 79 -7.31 -4.73 -1.37
N TYR A 80 -7.33 -4.48 -2.68
CA TYR A 80 -8.36 -4.99 -3.57
C TYR A 80 -7.84 -5.18 -4.99
N TYR A 81 -8.04 -6.37 -5.54
CA TYR A 81 -7.74 -6.65 -6.94
C TYR A 81 -9.00 -6.51 -7.79
N ASP A 82 -9.04 -5.65 -8.81
CA ASP A 82 -10.25 -5.32 -9.56
C ASP A 82 -10.65 -6.41 -10.58
N VAL A 83 -11.23 -7.49 -10.05
CA VAL A 83 -11.84 -8.60 -10.81
C VAL A 83 -13.17 -9.03 -10.18
N ILE A 84 -13.99 -9.75 -10.95
CA ILE A 84 -15.42 -10.03 -10.68
C ILE A 84 -15.68 -10.68 -9.30
N MET A 85 -14.73 -11.45 -8.76
CA MET A 85 -14.90 -12.21 -7.51
C MET A 85 -13.96 -11.75 -6.38
N SER A 86 -13.44 -10.53 -6.47
CA SER A 86 -12.52 -10.05 -5.44
C SER A 86 -13.23 -9.61 -4.18
N VAL A 87 -12.57 -9.91 -3.07
CA VAL A 87 -12.87 -9.40 -1.74
C VAL A 87 -11.85 -8.34 -1.37
N TYR A 88 -12.30 -7.34 -0.62
CA TYR A 88 -11.39 -6.40 0.03
C TYR A 88 -10.68 -7.13 1.17
N SER A 89 -9.37 -6.97 1.27
CA SER A 89 -8.55 -7.55 2.32
C SER A 89 -8.02 -6.44 3.22
N LEU A 90 -8.18 -6.59 4.53
CA LEU A 90 -7.64 -5.68 5.52
C LEU A 90 -6.22 -6.12 5.88
N TYR A 91 -5.30 -5.18 5.81
CA TYR A 91 -3.90 -5.34 6.15
C TYR A 91 -3.53 -4.45 7.31
N LYS A 92 -2.65 -4.96 8.15
CA LYS A 92 -2.16 -4.30 9.35
C LYS A 92 -0.65 -4.14 9.28
N ALA A 93 -0.13 -2.97 9.60
CA ALA A 93 1.31 -2.78 9.73
C ALA A 93 1.87 -3.67 10.85
N ASP A 94 3.03 -4.26 10.63
CA ASP A 94 3.66 -5.18 11.59
C ASP A 94 3.99 -4.52 12.94
N THR A 95 4.03 -3.18 12.99
CA THR A 95 4.22 -2.37 14.21
C THR A 95 2.96 -2.23 15.06
N VAL A 96 1.77 -2.51 14.54
CA VAL A 96 0.50 -2.36 15.28
C VAL A 96 0.28 -3.55 16.19
N THR A 97 0.26 -3.31 17.49
CA THR A 97 0.06 -4.34 18.53
C THR A 97 -1.37 -4.39 19.07
N GLU A 98 -2.12 -3.29 19.00
CA GLU A 98 -3.48 -3.19 19.49
C GLU A 98 -4.48 -3.22 18.34
N ILE A 99 -5.53 -4.02 18.48
CA ILE A 99 -6.57 -4.17 17.47
C ILE A 99 -7.82 -3.39 17.93
N PRO A 100 -8.23 -2.34 17.21
CA PRO A 100 -9.47 -1.59 17.48
C PRO A 100 -10.70 -2.48 17.38
N ASP A 101 -11.69 -2.29 18.27
CA ASP A 101 -12.93 -3.08 18.29
C ASP A 101 -13.72 -2.98 16.98
N GLU A 102 -13.62 -1.86 16.28
CA GLU A 102 -14.28 -1.62 15.00
C GLU A 102 -13.76 -2.52 13.87
N LEU A 103 -12.54 -3.04 14.03
CA LEU A 103 -11.81 -3.91 13.09
C LEU A 103 -11.70 -5.37 13.59
N LYS A 104 -12.30 -5.70 14.74
CA LYS A 104 -12.38 -7.08 15.25
C LYS A 104 -13.46 -7.91 14.53
#